data_AF-A0A8T4Y6L9-F1
#
_entry.id   AF-A0A8T4Y6L9-F1
#
_cell.length_a   1.000
_cell.length_b   1.000
_cell.length_c   1.000
_cell.angle_alpha   90.00
_cell.angle_beta   90.00
_cell.angle_gamma   90.00
#
_symmetry.space_group_name_H-M   'P 1'
#
loop_
_entity.id
_entity.type
_entity.pdbx_description
1 polymer ?
#
loop_
_entity_poly.entity_id
_entity_poly.type
_entity_poly.pdbx_seq_one_letter_code
_entity_poly.pdbx_strand_id
1 'polypeptide(L)'
;MKKQNWLMAGFVLLAMMGLVAADALTIPPDQPICRLYGMIQVLGTVAGVIVAAYAGFILTSSNEINERNNSKMLLTGVVLGLIIIWIAPLIVKNLVGAANVCGW
;
A
#
# COMPACT_ATOMS: atom_id res chain seq x y z
N MET A 1 -20.80 -20.16 2.62
CA MET A 1 -19.97 -19.70 1.49
C MET A 1 -20.23 -18.25 1.04
N LYS A 2 -21.48 -17.72 1.05
CA LYS A 2 -21.79 -16.38 0.50
C LYS A 2 -21.14 -15.17 1.22
N LYS A 3 -20.94 -15.26 2.54
CA LYS A 3 -20.42 -14.14 3.37
C LYS A 3 -18.90 -13.92 3.23
N GLN A 4 -18.16 -14.96 2.83
CA GLN A 4 -16.70 -14.92 2.69
C GLN A 4 -16.25 -14.26 1.39
N ASN A 5 -17.05 -14.38 0.31
CA ASN A 5 -16.80 -13.67 -0.95
C ASN A 5 -16.92 -12.14 -0.81
N TRP A 6 -17.74 -11.66 0.13
CA TRP A 6 -17.94 -10.22 0.33
C TRP A 6 -16.75 -9.55 1.03
N LEU A 7 -16.09 -10.27 1.95
CA LEU A 7 -14.87 -9.80 2.62
C LEU A 7 -13.66 -9.79 1.68
N MET A 8 -13.53 -10.82 0.84
CA MET A 8 -12.49 -10.88 -0.20
C MET A 8 -12.67 -9.78 -1.25
N ALA A 9 -13.92 -9.53 -1.69
CA ALA A 9 -14.24 -8.45 -2.62
C ALA A 9 -13.91 -7.07 -2.02
N GLY A 10 -14.20 -6.84 -0.74
CA GLY A 10 -13.83 -5.59 -0.05
C GLY A 10 -12.32 -5.36 0.01
N PHE A 11 -11.53 -6.39 0.25
CA PHE A 11 -10.07 -6.29 0.27
C PHE A 11 -9.48 -6.03 -1.12
N VAL A 12 -10.02 -6.68 -2.16
CA VAL A 12 -9.62 -6.45 -3.56
C VAL A 12 -10.00 -5.03 -4.02
N LEU A 13 -11.19 -4.54 -3.65
CA LEU A 13 -11.61 -3.17 -3.93
C LEU A 13 -10.71 -2.14 -3.23
N LEU A 14 -10.30 -2.39 -1.98
CA LEU A 14 -9.36 -1.52 -1.26
C LEU A 14 -7.96 -1.53 -1.91
N ALA A 15 -7.49 -2.70 -2.36
CA ALA A 15 -6.24 -2.81 -3.10
C ALA A 15 -6.30 -2.10 -4.47
N MET A 16 -7.46 -2.14 -5.14
CA MET A 16 -7.67 -1.47 -6.43
C MET A 16 -7.81 0.05 -6.30
N MET A 17 -8.42 0.56 -5.22
CA MET A 17 -8.45 2.00 -4.93
C MET A 17 -7.03 2.57 -4.76
N GLY A 18 -6.11 1.78 -4.21
CA GLY A 18 -4.69 2.14 -4.11
C GLY A 18 -3.99 2.25 -5.48
N LEU A 19 -4.45 1.49 -6.47
CA LEU A 19 -3.85 1.49 -7.82
C LEU A 19 -4.38 2.62 -8.70
N VAL A 20 -5.64 3.05 -8.49
CA VAL A 20 -6.29 4.12 -9.29
C VAL A 20 -5.76 5.52 -8.95
N ALA A 21 -5.21 5.74 -7.76
CA ALA A 21 -4.60 7.01 -7.41
C ALA A 21 -3.17 7.18 -7.96
N ALA A 22 -2.73 6.31 -8.88
CA ALA A 22 -1.48 6.49 -9.62
C ALA A 22 -1.77 7.32 -10.88
N ASP A 23 -1.88 8.65 -10.72
CA ASP A 23 -1.75 9.61 -11.82
C ASP A 23 -0.53 9.25 -12.68
N ALA A 24 -0.78 9.19 -13.99
CA ALA A 24 0.25 8.93 -14.99
C ALA A 24 1.43 9.89 -14.77
N LEU A 25 2.65 9.38 -14.96
CA LEU A 25 3.94 10.05 -14.73
C LEU A 25 4.20 11.26 -15.66
N THR A 26 3.23 12.14 -15.91
CA THR A 26 3.40 13.41 -16.61
C THR A 26 3.94 14.46 -15.63
N ILE A 27 5.10 14.17 -15.02
CA ILE A 27 5.77 15.07 -14.08
C ILE A 27 6.78 15.90 -14.89
N PRO A 28 6.69 17.25 -14.84
CA PRO A 28 7.68 18.15 -15.43
C PRO A 28 9.11 17.80 -14.93
N PRO A 29 10.15 17.84 -15.81
CA PRO A 29 11.53 17.43 -15.46
C PRO A 29 12.18 18.29 -14.34
N ASP A 30 11.56 19.42 -14.01
CA ASP A 30 11.95 20.38 -12.97
C ASP A 30 11.66 19.92 -11.52
N GLN A 31 10.95 18.80 -11.31
CA GLN A 31 10.62 18.29 -9.96
C GLN A 31 11.06 16.83 -9.71
N PRO A 32 12.38 16.58 -9.58
CA PRO A 32 12.95 15.23 -9.45
C PRO A 32 12.49 14.49 -8.18
N ILE A 33 12.21 15.22 -7.09
CA ILE A 33 11.74 14.65 -5.81
C ILE A 33 10.37 13.96 -5.99
N CYS A 34 9.46 14.58 -6.73
CA CYS A 34 8.12 14.06 -6.95
C CYS A 34 8.13 12.77 -7.77
N ARG A 35 9.02 12.72 -8.78
CA ARG A 35 9.19 11.55 -9.63
C ARG A 35 9.74 10.35 -8.86
N LEU A 36 10.73 10.57 -8.01
CA LEU A 36 11.30 9.51 -7.17
C LEU A 36 10.25 8.98 -6.18
N TYR A 37 9.49 9.87 -5.56
CA TYR A 37 8.46 9.50 -4.60
C TYR A 37 7.34 8.65 -5.25
N GLY A 38 6.82 9.06 -6.41
CA GLY A 38 5.81 8.28 -7.14
C GLY A 38 6.30 6.87 -7.51
N MET A 39 7.57 6.73 -7.91
CA MET A 39 8.17 5.40 -8.15
C MET A 39 8.24 4.56 -6.88
N ILE A 40 8.66 5.13 -5.75
CA ILE A 40 8.71 4.43 -4.46
C ILE A 40 7.31 4.00 -4.01
N GLN A 41 6.30 4.85 -4.20
CA GLN A 41 4.92 4.52 -3.85
C GLN A 41 4.40 3.34 -4.67
N VAL A 42 4.62 3.33 -5.99
CA VAL A 42 4.19 2.21 -6.85
C VAL A 42 4.96 0.93 -6.50
N LEU A 43 6.29 1.00 -6.36
CA LEU A 43 7.08 -0.19 -6.00
C LEU A 43 6.75 -0.72 -4.60
N GLY A 44 6.56 0.19 -3.64
CA GLY A 44 6.20 -0.16 -2.26
C GLY A 44 4.79 -0.75 -2.14
N THR A 45 3.82 -0.26 -2.92
CA THR A 45 2.47 -0.84 -2.96
C THR A 45 2.47 -2.23 -3.59
N VAL A 46 3.17 -2.42 -4.71
CA VAL A 46 3.30 -3.74 -5.36
C VAL A 46 4.01 -4.74 -4.44
N ALA A 47 5.14 -4.36 -3.85
CA ALA A 47 5.85 -5.21 -2.89
C ALA A 47 4.97 -5.53 -1.66
N GLY A 48 4.24 -4.53 -1.15
CA GLY A 48 3.30 -4.71 -0.05
C GLY A 48 2.21 -5.73 -0.37
N VAL A 49 1.59 -5.66 -1.55
CA VAL A 49 0.55 -6.61 -1.98
C VAL A 49 1.11 -8.04 -2.06
N ILE A 50 2.33 -8.23 -2.59
CA ILE A 50 2.96 -9.55 -2.69
C ILE A 50 3.23 -10.13 -1.30
N VAL A 51 3.82 -9.34 -0.39
CA VAL A 51 4.12 -9.80 0.97
C VAL A 51 2.85 -10.06 1.77
N ALA A 52 1.81 -9.22 1.60
CA ALA A 52 0.49 -9.44 2.20
C ALA A 52 -0.14 -10.75 1.71
N ALA A 53 -0.04 -11.05 0.42
CA ALA A 53 -0.55 -12.30 -0.15
C ALA A 53 0.20 -13.52 0.40
N TYR A 54 1.53 -13.44 0.51
CA TYR A 54 2.35 -14.50 1.10
C TYR A 54 2.00 -14.73 2.58
N ALA A 55 1.97 -13.68 3.39
CA ALA A 55 1.63 -13.77 4.80
C ALA A 55 0.18 -14.24 5.03
N GLY A 56 -0.75 -13.81 4.15
CA GLY A 56 -2.13 -14.27 4.16
C GLY A 56 -2.27 -15.76 3.84
N PHE A 57 -1.46 -16.27 2.90
CA PHE A 57 -1.42 -17.68 2.56
C PHE A 57 -0.92 -18.53 3.74
N ILE A 58 0.21 -18.16 4.35
CA ILE A 58 0.75 -18.90 5.50
C ILE A 58 -0.22 -18.87 6.68
N LEU A 59 -0.90 -17.74 6.92
CA LEU A 59 -1.87 -17.63 8.01
C LEU A 59 -3.07 -18.57 7.84
N THR A 60 -3.44 -18.92 6.60
CA THR A 60 -4.55 -19.84 6.32
C THR A 60 -4.13 -21.30 6.19
N SER A 61 -2.86 -21.58 5.85
CA SER A 61 -2.38 -22.95 5.64
C SER A 61 -1.71 -23.58 6.85
N SER A 62 -1.21 -22.77 7.80
CA SER A 62 -0.46 -23.27 8.97
C SER A 62 -1.38 -23.79 10.08
N ASN A 63 -1.05 -24.99 10.60
CA ASN A 63 -1.70 -25.57 11.78
C ASN A 63 -0.94 -25.26 13.08
N GLU A 64 0.30 -24.78 12.97
CA GLU A 64 1.20 -24.50 14.08
C GLU A 64 1.05 -23.03 14.52
N ILE A 65 1.02 -22.79 15.84
CA ILE A 65 0.67 -21.48 16.41
C ILE A 65 1.76 -20.43 16.17
N ASN A 66 3.04 -20.84 16.20
CA ASN A 66 4.16 -19.94 16.01
C ASN A 66 4.18 -19.38 14.57
N GLU A 67 3.94 -20.20 13.54
CA GLU A 67 3.85 -19.76 12.15
C GLU A 67 2.70 -18.77 11.91
N ARG A 68 1.56 -18.96 12.59
CA ARG A 68 0.42 -18.03 12.52
C ARG A 68 0.74 -16.68 13.18
N ASN A 69 1.47 -16.68 14.29
CA ASN A 69 1.87 -15.45 14.97
C ASN A 69 2.89 -14.66 14.15
N ASN A 70 3.86 -15.35 13.55
CA ASN A 70 4.80 -14.71 12.62
C ASN A 70 4.10 -14.12 11.40
N SER A 71 3.14 -14.85 10.82
CA SER A 71 2.37 -14.37 9.67
C SER A 71 1.53 -13.12 9.99
N LYS A 72 0.94 -13.06 11.20
CA LYS A 72 0.24 -11.86 11.68
C LYS A 72 1.18 -10.67 11.80
N MET A 73 2.37 -10.87 12.36
CA MET A 73 3.38 -9.81 12.50
C MET A 73 3.83 -9.27 11.14
N LEU A 74 4.05 -10.15 10.16
CA LEU A 74 4.36 -9.75 8.79
C LEU A 74 3.22 -8.95 8.14
N LEU A 75 1.98 -9.41 8.28
CA LEU A 75 0.80 -8.68 7.80
C LEU A 75 0.68 -7.30 8.43
N THR A 76 0.89 -7.17 9.75
CA THR A 76 0.85 -5.87 10.43
C THR A 76 1.95 -4.93 9.95
N GLY A 77 3.16 -5.47 9.67
CA GLY A 77 4.27 -4.69 9.14
C GLY A 77 3.97 -4.12 7.75
N VAL A 78 3.36 -4.94 6.87
CA VAL A 78 2.95 -4.48 5.53
C VAL A 78 1.88 -3.41 5.61
N VAL A 79 0.86 -3.59 6.45
CA VAL A 79 -0.22 -2.60 6.63
C VAL A 79 0.34 -1.28 7.14
N LEU A 80 1.23 -1.30 8.13
CA LEU A 80 1.89 -0.09 8.64
C LEU A 80 2.77 0.58 7.56
N GLY A 81 3.53 -0.20 6.79
CA GLY A 81 4.35 0.32 5.70
C GLY A 81 3.51 1.01 4.61
N LEU A 82 2.39 0.39 4.22
CA LEU A 82 1.45 0.99 3.28
C LEU A 82 0.86 2.30 3.83
N ILE A 83 0.42 2.30 5.09
CA ILE A 83 -0.11 3.52 5.73
C ILE A 83 0.92 4.66 5.68
N ILE A 84 2.20 4.38 5.99
CA ILE A 84 3.27 5.38 5.95
C ILE A 84 3.47 5.93 4.55
N ILE A 85 3.55 5.05 3.55
CA ILE A 85 3.71 5.46 2.14
C ILE A 85 2.57 6.39 1.74
N TRP A 86 1.32 6.10 2.11
CA TRP A 86 0.16 6.88 1.71
C TRP A 86 -0.05 8.16 2.53
N ILE A 87 0.45 8.23 3.78
CA ILE A 87 0.36 9.42 4.64
C ILE A 87 1.48 10.43 4.32
N ALA A 88 2.64 9.98 3.88
CA ALA A 88 3.77 10.85 3.55
C ALA A 88 3.44 12.06 2.64
N PRO A 89 2.65 11.96 1.55
CA PRO A 89 2.38 13.11 0.69
C PRO A 89 1.40 14.08 1.36
N LEU A 90 0.49 13.59 2.22
CA LEU A 90 -0.41 14.43 3.01
C LEU A 90 0.38 15.27 4.01
N ILE A 91 1.39 14.70 4.66
CA ILE A 91 2.25 15.44 5.57
C ILE A 91 3.04 16.51 4.81
N VAL A 92 3.65 16.16 3.67
CA VAL A 92 4.41 17.13 2.86
C VAL A 92 3.53 18.28 2.38
N LYS A 93 2.29 18.01 1.92
CA LYS A 93 1.31 19.05 1.57
C LYS A 93 1.07 20.03 2.72
N ASN A 94 0.84 19.51 3.93
CA ASN A 94 0.56 20.32 5.11
C ASN A 94 1.78 21.13 5.58
N LEU A 95 3.01 20.60 5.44
CA LEU A 95 4.23 21.32 5.84
C LEU A 95 4.66 22.39 4.84
N VAL A 96 4.51 22.14 3.54
CA VAL A 96 4.95 23.07 2.49
C VAL A 96 3.93 24.19 2.26
N GLY A 97 2.67 24.03 2.71
CA GLY A 97 1.62 25.04 2.55
C GLY A 97 1.24 25.30 1.08
N ALA A 98 1.67 24.44 0.16
CA ALA A 98 1.36 24.51 -1.25
C ALA A 98 0.19 23.58 -1.59
N ALA A 99 -0.76 24.09 -2.38
CA ALA A 99 -1.98 23.36 -2.75
C ALA A 99 -1.70 22.06 -3.52
N ASN A 100 -0.62 22.01 -4.31
CA ASN A 100 -0.24 20.85 -5.12
C ASN A 100 1.29 20.71 -5.10
N VAL A 101 1.82 19.78 -4.30
CA VAL A 101 3.29 19.56 -4.24
C VAL A 101 3.80 18.62 -5.32
N CYS A 102 2.96 17.77 -5.93
CA CYS A 102 3.40 16.82 -6.96
C CYS A 102 2.27 16.35 -7.92
N GLY A 103 1.18 17.11 -8.09
CA GLY A 103 0.05 16.74 -8.97
C GLY A 103 -1.05 15.90 -8.33
N TRP A 104 -0.93 15.62 -7.04
CA TRP A 104 -1.93 14.97 -6.18
C TRP A 104 -2.45 15.96 -5.15
#